data_AF-A0A379ZEG7-F1
#
_entry.id   AF-A0A379ZEG7-F1
#
_cell.length_a   1.000
_cell.length_b   1.000
_cell.length_c   1.000
_cell.angle_alpha   90.00
_cell.angle_beta   90.00
_cell.angle_gamma   90.00
#
_symmetry.space_group_name_H-M   'P 1'
#
loop_
_entity.id
_entity.type
_entity.pdbx_description
1 polymer ?
#
loop_
_entity_poly.entity_id
_entity_poly.type
_entity_poly.pdbx_seq_one_letter_code
_entity_poly.pdbx_strand_id
1 'polypeptide(L)' 'MVSSELSEIIGMSDRILVFRDGQLAGELSAADASQAALMKLAV' A
#
# COMPACT_ATOMS: atom_id res chain seq x y z
N MET A 1 11.52 0.20 7.93
CA MET A 1 12.13 0.50 6.62
C MET A 1 11.34 1.64 5.99
N VAL A 2 12.00 2.54 5.26
CA VAL A 2 11.34 3.60 4.50
C VAL A 2 11.85 3.49 3.07
N SER A 3 10.93 3.39 2.11
CA SER A 3 11.22 3.33 0.68
C SER A 3 10.21 4.18 -0.09
N SER A 4 10.64 4.71 -1.24
CA SER A 4 9.77 5.36 -2.22
C SER A 4 9.35 4.43 -3.36
N GLU A 5 9.95 3.25 -3.44
CA GLU A 5 9.69 2.27 -4.49
C GLU A 5 8.55 1.34 -4.06
N LEU A 6 7.40 1.47 -4.71
CA LEU A 6 6.19 0.71 -4.34
C LEU A 6 6.40 -0.80 -4.44
N SER A 7 7.18 -1.26 -5.44
CA SER A 7 7.52 -2.67 -5.64
C SER A 7 8.33 -3.25 -4.47
N GLU A 8 9.22 -2.46 -3.88
CA GLU A 8 9.99 -2.88 -2.70
C GLU A 8 9.07 -3.01 -1.48
N ILE A 9 8.18 -2.03 -1.26
CA ILE A 9 7.20 -2.07 -0.17
C ILE A 9 6.30 -3.31 -0.30
N ILE A 10 5.78 -3.59 -1.49
CA ILE A 10 4.93 -4.75 -1.74
C ILE A 10 5.69 -6.06 -1.49
N GLY A 11 6.94 -6.15 -1.96
CA GLY A 11 7.76 -7.36 -1.78
C GLY A 11 8.19 -7.65 -0.34
N MET A 12 8.19 -6.63 0.52
CA MET A 12 8.69 -6.73 1.90
C MET A 12 7.60 -6.67 2.98
N SER A 13 6.36 -6.33 2.62
CA SER A 13 5.28 -6.11 3.59
C SER A 13 4.30 -7.28 3.61
N ASP A 14 3.96 -7.77 4.80
CA ASP A 14 2.87 -8.74 4.99
C ASP A 14 1.48 -8.09 4.86
N ARG A 15 1.39 -6.81 5.22
CA ARG A 15 0.16 -6.02 5.21
C ARG A 15 0.48 -4.55 4.95
N ILE A 16 -0.34 -3.90 4.13
CA ILE A 16 -0.16 -2.52 3.70
C ILE A 16 -1.41 -1.73 4.07
N LEU A 17 -1.24 -0.64 4.81
CA LEU A 17 -2.29 0.32 5.12
C LEU A 17 -2.07 1.59 4.30
N VAL A 18 -3.10 2.03 3.59
CA VAL A 18 -3.05 3.26 2.78
C VAL A 18 -3.80 4.35 3.52
N PHE A 19 -3.12 5.46 3.75
CA PHE A 19 -3.71 6.67 4.31
C PHE A 19 -3.87 7.73 3.23
N ARG A 20 -5.00 8.43 3.24
CA ARG A 20 -5.29 9.59 2.39
C ARG A 20 -5.98 10.64 3.25
N ASP A 21 -5.52 11.88 3.16
CA ASP A 21 -6.07 13.04 3.91
C ASP A 21 -6.17 12.81 5.42
N GLY A 22 -5.16 12.15 6.00
CA GLY A 22 -5.10 11.83 7.42
C GLY A 22 -6.08 10.73 7.88
N GLN A 23 -6.79 10.07 6.95
CA GLN A 23 -7.69 8.96 7.24
C GLN A 23 -7.19 7.67 6.60
N LEU A 24 -7.54 6.53 7.21
CA LEU A 24 -7.28 5.22 6.63
C LEU A 24 -8.20 5.04 5.41
N ALA A 25 -7.61 5.01 4.22
CA ALA A 25 -8.33 4.78 2.96
C ALA A 25 -8.62 3.30 2.74
N GLY A 26 -7.76 2.41 3.25
CA GLY A 26 -7.98 0.97 3.21
C GLY A 26 -6.75 0.18 3.61
N GLU A 27 -6.91 -1.14 3.62
CA GLU A 27 -5.84 -2.09 3.91
C GLU A 27 -5.82 -3.23 2.88
N LEU A 28 -4.63 -3.75 2.64
CA LEU A 28 -4.37 -4.84 1.70
C LEU A 28 -3.43 -5.84 2.37
N SER A 29 -3.69 -7.13 2.15
CA SER A 29 -2.72 -8.19 2.44
C SER A 29 -1.62 -8.19 1.37
N ALA A 30 -0.47 -8.79 1.65
CA ALA A 30 0.58 -8.98 0.65
C ALA A 30 0.08 -9.67 -0.63
N ALA A 31 -0.88 -10.60 -0.51
CA ALA A 31 -1.44 -11.35 -1.64
C ALA A 31 -2.33 -10.49 -2.55
N ASP A 32 -3.00 -9.48 -1.96
CA ASP A 32 -3.91 -8.58 -2.70
C ASP A 32 -3.22 -7.27 -3.12
N ALA A 33 -2.01 -7.03 -2.61
CA ALA A 33 -1.25 -5.83 -2.86
C ALA A 33 -0.72 -5.78 -4.31
N SER A 34 -1.24 -4.83 -5.07
CA SER A 34 -0.71 -4.46 -6.38
C SER A 34 -0.60 -2.94 -6.49
N GLN A 35 0.26 -2.46 -7.39
CA GLN A 35 0.39 -1.03 -7.65
C GLN A 35 -0.96 -0.40 -8.02
N ALA A 36 -1.77 -1.06 -8.85
CA ALA A 36 -3.09 -0.57 -9.22
C ALA A 36 -4.05 -0.50 -8.01
N ALA A 37 -4.07 -1.52 -7.15
CA ALA A 37 -4.91 -1.54 -5.96
C ALA A 37 -4.52 -0.45 -4.95
N LEU A 38 -3.22 -0.25 -4.73
CA LEU A 38 -2.71 0.79 -3.84
C LEU A 38 -3.02 2.19 -4.38
N MET A 39 -2.77 2.44 -5.67
CA MET A 39 -3.11 3.71 -6.29
C MET A 39 -4.59 4.01 -6.16
N LYS A 40 -5.47 3.02 -6.36
CA LYS A 40 -6.93 3.19 -6.20
C LYS A 40 -7.34 3.63 -4.79
N LEU A 41 -6.59 3.27 -3.75
CA LEU A 41 -6.84 3.73 -2.37
C LEU A 41 -6.21 5.10 -2.09
N ALA A 42 -5.15 5.46 -2.82
CA ALA A 42 -4.39 6.68 -2.61
C ALA A 42 -4.98 7.92 -3.33
N VAL A 43 -5.78 7.74 -4.40
CA VAL A 43 -6.54 8.82 -5.07
C VAL A 43 -7.95 8.98 -4.57
#